data_AF-A0A8T2MV95-F1
#
_entry.id   AF-A0A8T2MV95-F1
#
_cell.length_a   1.000
_cell.length_b   1.000
_cell.length_c   1.000
_cell.angle_alpha   90.00
_cell.angle_beta   90.00
_cell.angle_gamma   90.00
#
_symmetry.space_group_name_H-M   'P 1'
#
loop_
_entity.id
_entity.type
_entity.pdbx_description
1 polymer ?
#
loop_
_entity_poly.entity_id
_entity_poly.type
_entity_poly.pdbx_seq_one_letter_code
_entity_poly.pdbx_strand_id
1 'polypeptide(L)'
;MSCNKGETRQSNKENLSQGAEAMVLESVMFAILAERELGPKLYGIFPQGRLEQYIPSRKLDTNELGIPNLSAEIAQKMARFHGMRMPFNKEPKWLFGTMDKYLNQVLRITFTRESHVRKFAHVMSFNLAQELETLRGFDIGNHFCEWMYDYTYENFPFFKASSKNYPTKMQQVCFGLSLLLGNVVHCAGQNIYHREYALARFEAYFDQKKKLGV
;
A
#
# COMPACT_ATOMS: atom_id res chain seq x y z
N MET A 1 -0.18 -27.32 40.70
CA MET A 1 -0.79 -27.44 39.36
C MET A 1 -2.05 -26.58 39.34
N SER A 2 -2.17 -25.64 38.42
CA SER A 2 -3.47 -25.07 38.01
C SER A 2 -3.31 -24.56 36.58
N CYS A 3 -4.23 -24.95 35.69
CA CYS A 3 -4.08 -24.76 34.25
C CYS A 3 -5.30 -23.99 33.73
N ASN A 4 -5.14 -22.68 33.53
CA ASN A 4 -6.21 -21.81 33.02
C ASN A 4 -6.48 -22.11 31.53
N LYS A 5 -7.35 -23.08 31.27
CA LYS A 5 -7.97 -23.32 29.95
C LYS A 5 -9.22 -22.45 29.82
N GLY A 6 -9.05 -21.17 29.49
CA GLY A 6 -10.16 -20.20 29.39
C GLY A 6 -10.30 -19.52 28.02
N GLU A 7 -9.26 -18.83 27.55
CA GLU A 7 -9.43 -17.71 26.62
C GLU A 7 -9.27 -18.06 25.12
N THR A 8 -8.86 -19.29 24.78
CA THR A 8 -8.41 -19.63 23.41
C THR A 8 -9.53 -19.93 22.39
N ARG A 9 -10.80 -20.01 22.81
CA ARG A 9 -11.92 -20.41 21.93
C ARG A 9 -12.68 -19.24 21.29
N GLN A 10 -12.65 -18.06 21.90
CA GLN A 10 -13.43 -16.91 21.46
C GLN A 10 -12.68 -16.11 20.38
N SER A 11 -11.41 -15.77 20.66
CA SER A 11 -10.51 -15.09 19.72
C SER A 11 -10.33 -15.86 18.41
N ASN A 12 -10.24 -17.20 18.45
CA ASN A 12 -10.14 -18.02 17.24
C ASN A 12 -11.42 -18.00 16.39
N LYS A 13 -12.61 -17.81 16.97
CA LYS A 13 -13.87 -17.68 16.19
C LYS A 13 -13.98 -16.31 15.52
N GLU A 14 -13.61 -15.24 16.23
CA GLU A 14 -13.66 -13.88 15.69
C GLU A 14 -12.68 -13.69 14.53
N ASN A 15 -11.45 -14.20 14.66
CA ASN A 15 -10.46 -14.17 13.57
C ASN A 15 -10.91 -15.02 12.36
N LEU A 16 -11.56 -16.18 12.57
CA LEU A 16 -12.13 -16.97 11.46
C LEU A 16 -13.25 -16.21 10.74
N SER A 17 -14.14 -15.55 11.49
CA SER A 17 -15.26 -14.80 10.93
C SER A 17 -14.78 -13.61 10.10
N GLN A 18 -13.80 -12.85 10.59
CA GLN A 18 -13.19 -11.73 9.87
C GLN A 18 -12.46 -12.20 8.60
N GLY A 19 -11.76 -13.34 8.64
CA GLY A 19 -11.11 -13.92 7.47
C GLY A 19 -12.10 -14.37 6.39
N ALA A 20 -13.22 -14.97 6.78
CA ALA A 20 -14.28 -15.37 5.85
C ALA A 20 -14.96 -14.16 5.19
N GLU A 21 -15.28 -13.13 5.96
CA GLU A 21 -15.87 -11.89 5.45
C GLU A 21 -14.93 -11.16 4.48
N ALA A 22 -13.63 -11.07 4.82
CA ALA A 22 -12.60 -10.52 3.92
C ALA A 22 -12.52 -11.27 2.59
N MET A 23 -12.50 -12.61 2.60
CA MET A 23 -12.50 -13.41 1.36
C MET A 23 -13.74 -13.18 0.50
N VAL A 24 -14.92 -12.99 1.10
CA VAL A 24 -16.16 -12.65 0.36
C VAL A 24 -16.05 -11.26 -0.28
N LEU A 25 -15.59 -10.26 0.47
CA LEU A 25 -15.42 -8.89 -0.05
C LEU A 25 -14.36 -8.81 -1.15
N GLU A 26 -13.22 -9.50 -1.00
CA GLU A 26 -12.20 -9.62 -2.05
C GLU A 26 -12.75 -10.33 -3.29
N SER A 27 -13.51 -11.41 -3.13
CA SER A 27 -14.16 -12.14 -4.24
C SER A 27 -15.13 -11.25 -5.02
N VAL A 28 -15.96 -10.47 -4.32
CA VAL A 28 -16.87 -9.49 -4.91
C VAL A 28 -16.10 -8.36 -5.61
N MET A 29 -14.99 -7.91 -5.03
CA MET A 29 -14.13 -6.88 -5.63
C MET A 29 -13.53 -7.37 -6.95
N PHE A 30 -12.91 -8.55 -6.97
CA PHE A 30 -12.31 -9.15 -8.16
C PHE A 30 -13.35 -9.41 -9.25
N ALA A 31 -14.53 -9.93 -8.90
CA ALA A 31 -15.61 -10.14 -9.85
C ALA A 31 -16.04 -8.81 -10.50
N ILE A 32 -16.28 -7.74 -9.73
CA ILE A 32 -16.67 -6.43 -10.26
C ILE A 32 -15.57 -5.80 -11.12
N LEU A 33 -14.29 -6.01 -10.80
CA LEU A 33 -13.17 -5.55 -11.62
C LEU A 33 -13.10 -6.30 -12.95
N ALA A 34 -13.28 -7.63 -12.94
CA ALA A 34 -13.33 -8.46 -14.14
C ALA A 34 -14.50 -8.06 -15.07
N GLU A 35 -15.72 -7.96 -14.53
CA GLU A 35 -16.94 -7.60 -15.28
C GLU A 35 -16.92 -6.18 -15.88
N ARG A 36 -16.07 -5.28 -15.37
CA ARG A 36 -15.94 -3.90 -15.86
C ARG A 36 -14.73 -3.66 -16.77
N GLU A 37 -13.99 -4.72 -17.10
CA GLU A 37 -12.71 -4.63 -17.82
C GLU A 37 -11.73 -3.67 -17.09
N LEU A 38 -11.67 -3.88 -15.76
CA LEU A 38 -10.79 -3.20 -14.80
C LEU A 38 -9.82 -4.19 -14.13
N GLY A 39 -9.73 -5.42 -14.65
CA GLY A 39 -8.81 -6.46 -14.20
C GLY A 39 -8.81 -7.65 -15.16
N PRO A 40 -8.01 -8.68 -14.88
CA PRO A 40 -8.09 -9.97 -15.57
C PRO A 40 -9.52 -10.56 -15.48
N LYS A 41 -9.98 -11.29 -16.49
CA LYS A 41 -11.21 -12.09 -16.36
C LYS A 41 -11.05 -13.11 -15.23
N LEU A 42 -12.14 -13.35 -14.50
CA LEU A 42 -12.19 -14.30 -13.39
C LEU A 42 -12.86 -15.60 -13.87
N TYR A 43 -12.11 -16.71 -13.88
CA TYR A 43 -12.61 -18.02 -14.34
C TYR A 43 -13.17 -18.88 -13.21
N GLY A 44 -12.75 -18.65 -11.96
CA GLY A 44 -13.28 -19.38 -10.82
C GLY A 44 -12.65 -18.97 -9.50
N ILE A 45 -13.37 -19.21 -8.40
CA ILE A 45 -12.94 -18.95 -7.01
C ILE A 45 -13.12 -20.25 -6.21
N PHE A 46 -12.17 -20.55 -5.34
CA PHE A 46 -12.17 -21.72 -4.46
C PHE A 46 -11.47 -21.36 -3.13
N PRO A 47 -11.65 -22.13 -2.04
CA PRO A 47 -11.12 -21.75 -0.72
C PRO A 47 -9.59 -21.53 -0.65
N GLN A 48 -8.83 -22.05 -1.61
CA GLN A 48 -7.38 -21.94 -1.71
C GLN A 48 -6.91 -20.82 -2.66
N GLY A 49 -7.81 -20.12 -3.36
CA GLY A 49 -7.45 -19.08 -4.32
C GLY A 49 -8.45 -18.89 -5.45
N ARG A 50 -7.95 -18.47 -6.62
CA ARG A 50 -8.76 -18.14 -7.79
C ARG A 50 -8.00 -18.40 -9.08
N LEU A 51 -8.74 -18.62 -10.17
CA LEU A 51 -8.22 -18.72 -11.54
C LEU A 51 -8.53 -17.44 -12.29
N GLU A 52 -7.50 -16.77 -12.77
CA GLU A 52 -7.55 -15.48 -13.48
C GLU A 52 -7.06 -15.63 -14.92
N GLN A 53 -7.46 -14.70 -15.79
CA GLN A 53 -6.90 -14.57 -17.13
C GLN A 53 -5.40 -14.27 -17.08
N TYR A 54 -4.60 -15.09 -17.76
CA TYR A 54 -3.22 -14.74 -18.04
C TYR A 54 -3.17 -13.57 -19.04
N ILE A 55 -2.49 -12.49 -18.66
CA ILE A 55 -2.23 -11.33 -19.51
C ILE A 55 -0.74 -11.36 -19.89
N PRO A 56 -0.39 -11.55 -21.17
CA PRO A 56 1.00 -11.46 -21.62
C PRO A 56 1.50 -10.00 -21.52
N SER A 57 2.23 -9.70 -20.45
CA SER A 57 2.74 -8.35 -20.17
C SER A 57 4.04 -8.40 -19.36
N ARG A 58 4.70 -7.24 -19.26
CA ARG A 58 5.76 -6.98 -18.27
C ARG A 58 5.29 -5.93 -17.28
N LYS A 59 5.98 -5.85 -16.14
CA LYS A 59 5.84 -4.76 -15.18
C LYS A 59 6.60 -3.53 -15.70
N LEU A 60 6.24 -2.36 -15.19
CA LEU A 60 7.03 -1.14 -15.37
C LEU A 60 8.19 -1.12 -14.37
N ASP A 61 9.35 -0.67 -14.81
CA ASP A 61 10.49 -0.41 -13.95
C ASP A 61 10.35 0.99 -13.31
N THR A 62 10.94 1.22 -12.13
CA THR A 62 10.74 2.47 -11.36
C THR A 62 11.17 3.73 -12.13
N ASN A 63 12.16 3.63 -13.00
CA ASN A 63 12.60 4.73 -13.87
C ASN A 63 11.57 5.08 -14.98
N GLU A 64 10.68 4.15 -15.36
CA GLU A 64 9.64 4.40 -16.36
C GLU A 64 8.47 5.22 -15.82
N LEU A 65 8.23 5.18 -14.49
CA LEU A 65 7.15 5.95 -13.83
C LEU A 65 7.27 7.46 -14.07
N GLY A 66 8.50 7.95 -14.26
CA GLY A 66 8.82 9.36 -14.54
C GLY A 66 8.66 9.80 -15.98
N ILE A 67 8.41 8.88 -16.93
CA ILE A 67 8.24 9.20 -18.35
C ILE A 67 6.88 9.91 -18.53
N PRO A 68 6.81 11.14 -19.08
CA PRO A 68 5.58 11.94 -19.08
C PRO A 68 4.35 11.23 -19.64
N ASN A 69 4.48 10.50 -20.75
CA ASN A 69 3.37 9.80 -21.38
C ASN A 69 2.86 8.62 -20.52
N LEU A 70 3.77 7.82 -19.93
CA LEU A 70 3.40 6.71 -19.04
C LEU A 70 2.82 7.23 -17.72
N SER A 71 3.39 8.30 -17.17
CA SER A 71 2.93 8.96 -15.95
C SER A 71 1.52 9.52 -16.11
N ALA A 72 1.27 10.21 -17.23
CA ALA A 72 -0.07 10.67 -17.61
C ALA A 72 -1.02 9.47 -17.75
N GLU A 73 -0.60 8.41 -18.43
CA GLU A 73 -1.40 7.18 -18.60
C GLU A 73 -1.79 6.54 -17.26
N ILE A 74 -0.86 6.38 -16.32
CA ILE A 74 -1.11 5.88 -14.95
C ILE A 74 -2.15 6.76 -14.25
N ALA A 75 -2.03 8.09 -14.36
CA ALA A 75 -3.00 9.03 -13.80
C ALA A 75 -4.43 8.78 -14.35
N GLN A 76 -4.59 8.55 -15.66
CA GLN A 76 -5.92 8.25 -16.24
C GLN A 76 -6.51 6.94 -15.69
N LYS A 77 -5.66 5.94 -15.42
CA LYS A 77 -6.13 4.65 -14.87
C LYS A 77 -6.58 4.82 -13.42
N MET A 78 -5.79 5.57 -12.64
CA MET A 78 -6.11 5.92 -11.25
C MET A 78 -7.42 6.70 -11.18
N ALA A 79 -7.64 7.68 -12.07
CA ALA A 79 -8.90 8.41 -12.19
C ALA A 79 -10.11 7.49 -12.45
N ARG A 80 -9.99 6.58 -13.44
CA ARG A 80 -11.04 5.58 -13.75
C ARG A 80 -11.33 4.67 -12.55
N PHE A 81 -10.28 4.27 -11.80
CA PHE A 81 -10.40 3.44 -10.61
C PHE A 81 -11.10 4.19 -9.46
N HIS A 82 -10.73 5.46 -9.19
CA HIS A 82 -11.38 6.32 -8.19
C HIS A 82 -12.84 6.64 -8.53
N GLY A 83 -13.19 6.72 -9.82
CA GLY A 83 -14.56 6.90 -10.29
C GLY A 83 -15.49 5.69 -10.07
N MET A 84 -14.98 4.54 -9.64
CA MET A 84 -15.78 3.33 -9.49
C MET A 84 -16.86 3.43 -8.40
N ARG A 85 -18.07 3.01 -8.75
CA ARG A 85 -19.10 2.65 -7.77
C ARG A 85 -18.91 1.20 -7.31
N MET A 86 -18.31 1.01 -6.14
CA MET A 86 -18.14 -0.29 -5.48
C MET A 86 -19.14 -0.45 -4.32
N PRO A 87 -19.66 -1.68 -4.06
CA PRO A 87 -20.65 -1.95 -3.02
C PRO A 87 -20.01 -2.17 -1.63
N PHE A 88 -19.12 -1.26 -1.23
CA PHE A 88 -18.39 -1.34 0.04
C PHE A 88 -18.66 -0.11 0.91
N ASN A 89 -18.38 -0.20 2.20
CA ASN A 89 -18.45 0.97 3.09
C ASN A 89 -17.47 2.06 2.58
N LYS A 90 -18.00 3.26 2.38
CA LYS A 90 -17.26 4.44 1.89
C LYS A 90 -16.78 5.36 3.02
N GLU A 91 -17.13 5.07 4.27
CA GLU A 91 -16.53 5.78 5.40
C GLU A 91 -15.01 5.55 5.39
N PRO A 92 -14.18 6.61 5.47
CA PRO A 92 -12.72 6.51 5.36
C PRO A 92 -12.06 5.97 6.64
N LYS A 93 -12.66 4.95 7.27
CA LYS A 93 -12.21 4.32 8.52
C LYS A 93 -11.07 3.32 8.30
N TRP A 94 -10.93 2.75 7.10
CA TRP A 94 -9.94 1.70 6.83
C TRP A 94 -8.50 2.18 7.07
N LEU A 95 -8.14 3.36 6.55
CA LEU A 95 -6.77 3.88 6.63
C LEU A 95 -6.38 4.13 8.09
N PHE A 96 -7.12 5.01 8.78
CA PHE A 96 -6.84 5.37 10.18
C PHE A 96 -6.96 4.15 11.11
N GLY A 97 -8.00 3.33 10.99
CA GLY A 97 -8.14 2.11 11.81
C GLY A 97 -7.03 1.07 11.56
N THR A 98 -6.50 0.99 10.33
CA THR A 98 -5.32 0.14 10.03
C THR A 98 -4.03 0.75 10.58
N MET A 99 -3.88 2.07 10.49
CA MET A 99 -2.76 2.81 11.06
C MET A 99 -2.72 2.70 12.59
N ASP A 100 -3.86 2.86 13.27
CA ASP A 100 -4.03 2.64 14.71
C ASP A 100 -3.73 1.19 15.11
N LYS A 101 -4.24 0.22 14.34
CA LYS A 101 -3.95 -1.21 14.54
C LYS A 101 -2.45 -1.50 14.44
N TYR A 102 -1.78 -0.96 13.42
CA TYR A 102 -0.34 -1.14 13.25
C TYR A 102 0.48 -0.37 14.29
N LEU A 103 0.09 0.85 14.68
CA LEU A 103 0.74 1.58 15.77
C LEU A 103 0.64 0.78 17.08
N ASN A 104 -0.54 0.27 17.42
CA ASN A 104 -0.73 -0.59 18.59
C ASN A 104 0.10 -1.89 18.55
N GLN A 105 0.34 -2.45 17.37
CA GLN A 105 1.26 -3.58 17.20
C GLN A 105 2.71 -3.14 17.40
N VAL A 106 3.15 -2.08 16.72
CA VAL A 106 4.51 -1.53 16.79
C VAL A 106 4.91 -1.19 18.22
N LEU A 107 4.04 -0.53 19.00
CA LEU A 107 4.25 -0.22 20.41
C LEU A 107 4.46 -1.44 21.32
N ARG A 108 4.12 -2.65 20.84
CA ARG A 108 4.25 -3.92 21.57
C ARG A 108 5.35 -4.83 21.01
N ILE A 109 5.98 -4.47 19.88
CA ILE A 109 7.05 -5.26 19.28
C ILE A 109 8.33 -5.09 20.10
N THR A 110 9.00 -6.21 20.36
CA THR A 110 10.35 -6.24 20.95
C THR A 110 11.33 -6.89 19.98
N PHE A 111 12.61 -6.50 20.08
CA PHE A 111 13.68 -7.03 19.24
C PHE A 111 14.80 -7.60 20.11
N THR A 112 15.36 -8.74 19.70
CA THR A 112 16.44 -9.44 20.41
C THR A 112 17.84 -9.09 19.91
N ARG A 113 17.97 -8.58 18.67
CA ARG A 113 19.26 -8.17 18.08
C ARG A 113 19.51 -6.69 18.36
N GLU A 114 20.65 -6.34 18.97
CA GLU A 114 21.00 -4.95 19.29
C GLU A 114 20.88 -3.99 18.10
N SER A 115 21.34 -4.40 16.90
CA SER A 115 21.26 -3.56 15.69
C SER A 115 19.82 -3.20 15.32
N HIS A 116 18.85 -4.06 15.64
CA HIS A 116 17.44 -3.80 15.44
C HIS A 116 16.88 -2.94 16.60
N VAL A 117 17.30 -3.19 17.84
CA VAL A 117 16.92 -2.38 19.01
C VAL A 117 17.33 -0.92 18.83
N ARG A 118 18.56 -0.64 18.37
CA ARG A 118 19.03 0.73 18.12
C ARG A 118 18.24 1.44 17.02
N LYS A 119 17.98 0.76 15.89
CA LYS A 119 17.14 1.30 14.79
C LYS A 119 15.70 1.54 15.25
N PHE A 120 15.14 0.63 16.04
CA PHE A 120 13.78 0.76 16.57
C PHE A 120 13.67 1.88 17.61
N ALA A 121 14.64 2.01 18.52
CA ALA A 121 14.70 3.10 19.48
C ALA A 121 14.76 4.48 18.79
N HIS A 122 15.42 4.58 17.63
CA HIS A 122 15.38 5.80 16.82
C HIS A 122 13.98 6.10 16.27
N VAL A 123 13.29 5.13 15.67
CA VAL A 123 11.88 5.29 15.23
C VAL A 123 10.97 5.65 16.39
N MET A 124 11.17 5.03 17.56
CA MET A 124 10.43 5.29 18.80
C MET A 124 10.75 6.62 19.48
N SER A 125 11.78 7.36 19.04
CA SER A 125 12.08 8.71 19.56
C SER A 125 11.16 9.80 18.99
N PHE A 126 10.40 9.49 17.93
CA PHE A 126 9.42 10.39 17.32
C PHE A 126 8.03 10.20 17.95
N ASN A 127 7.22 11.26 17.97
CA ASN A 127 5.82 11.17 18.45
C ASN A 127 4.92 10.53 17.38
N LEU A 128 5.03 9.21 17.22
CA LEU A 128 4.35 8.45 16.16
C LEU A 128 2.83 8.67 16.11
N ALA A 129 2.17 8.87 17.25
CA ALA A 129 0.74 9.12 17.31
C ALA A 129 0.37 10.51 16.74
N GLN A 130 1.16 11.54 17.04
CA GLN A 130 0.96 12.88 16.50
C GLN A 130 1.29 12.95 15.00
N GLU A 131 2.32 12.24 14.54
CA GLU A 131 2.66 12.17 13.12
C GLU A 131 1.54 11.47 12.31
N LEU A 132 0.85 10.49 12.90
CA LEU A 132 -0.26 9.76 12.30
C LEU A 132 -1.42 10.67 11.85
N GLU A 133 -1.79 11.64 12.69
CA GLU A 133 -2.88 12.60 12.44
C GLU A 133 -2.63 13.51 11.23
N THR A 134 -1.37 13.73 10.86
CA THR A 134 -0.98 14.62 9.75
C THR A 134 -1.21 14.00 8.35
N LEU A 135 -1.41 12.68 8.27
CA LEU A 135 -1.43 11.93 7.02
C LEU A 135 -2.82 11.86 6.37
N ARG A 136 -3.22 12.90 5.61
CA ARG A 136 -4.54 12.97 4.94
C ARG A 136 -4.52 13.01 3.39
N GLY A 137 -3.38 12.77 2.74
CA GLY A 137 -3.22 12.78 1.28
C GLY A 137 -2.75 11.45 0.68
N PHE A 138 -3.46 10.35 0.95
CA PHE A 138 -2.85 9.01 0.90
C PHE A 138 -2.54 8.47 -0.51
N ASP A 139 -3.50 8.37 -1.43
CA ASP A 139 -3.34 7.49 -2.60
C ASP A 139 -2.40 8.07 -3.69
N ILE A 140 -2.61 9.34 -4.06
CA ILE A 140 -1.70 10.07 -4.97
C ILE A 140 -0.29 10.21 -4.33
N GLY A 141 -0.25 10.49 -3.02
CA GLY A 141 1.00 10.57 -2.27
C GLY A 141 1.76 9.24 -2.24
N ASN A 142 1.04 8.11 -2.10
CA ASN A 142 1.63 6.78 -2.16
C ASN A 142 2.22 6.49 -3.55
N HIS A 143 1.51 6.82 -4.64
CA HIS A 143 2.06 6.67 -5.98
C HIS A 143 3.35 7.47 -6.19
N PHE A 144 3.41 8.72 -5.74
CA PHE A 144 4.63 9.53 -5.80
C PHE A 144 5.75 8.98 -4.91
N CYS A 145 5.43 8.32 -3.80
CA CYS A 145 6.41 7.64 -2.98
C CYS A 145 7.07 6.45 -3.71
N GLU A 146 6.32 5.68 -4.51
CA GLU A 146 6.87 4.52 -5.23
C GLU A 146 7.98 4.90 -6.23
N TRP A 147 8.02 6.13 -6.75
CA TRP A 147 9.11 6.61 -7.61
C TRP A 147 10.49 6.60 -6.92
N MET A 148 10.51 6.63 -5.58
CA MET A 148 11.73 6.57 -4.79
C MET A 148 12.27 5.14 -4.61
N TYR A 149 11.48 4.10 -4.89
CA TYR A 149 11.81 2.71 -4.56
C TYR A 149 11.95 1.84 -5.81
N ASP A 150 13.15 1.30 -6.02
CA ASP A 150 13.45 0.33 -7.07
C ASP A 150 13.56 -1.07 -6.45
N TYR A 151 12.62 -1.95 -6.83
CA TYR A 151 12.49 -3.33 -6.33
C TYR A 151 13.14 -4.36 -7.25
N THR A 152 13.83 -3.93 -8.32
CA THR A 152 14.57 -4.83 -9.23
C THR A 152 15.97 -5.17 -8.71
N TYR A 153 16.41 -4.54 -7.61
CA TYR A 153 17.76 -4.71 -7.08
C TYR A 153 18.00 -6.13 -6.53
N GLU A 154 18.88 -6.88 -7.18
CA GLU A 154 19.11 -8.31 -6.91
C GLU A 154 19.82 -8.62 -5.57
N ASN A 155 20.46 -7.62 -4.96
CA ASN A 155 21.25 -7.81 -3.74
C ASN A 155 20.51 -7.28 -2.51
N PHE A 156 20.77 -7.88 -1.34
CA PHE A 156 20.22 -7.41 -0.06
C PHE A 156 20.42 -5.89 0.13
N PRO A 157 19.38 -5.11 0.48
CA PRO A 157 18.08 -5.52 1.04
C PRO A 157 16.98 -5.83 0.01
N PHE A 158 17.35 -6.07 -1.25
CA PHE A 158 16.46 -6.36 -2.39
C PHE A 158 15.61 -5.16 -2.86
N PHE A 159 16.04 -3.94 -2.52
CA PHE A 159 15.55 -2.70 -3.09
C PHE A 159 16.61 -1.59 -3.00
N LYS A 160 16.42 -0.51 -3.76
CA LYS A 160 17.11 0.77 -3.60
C LYS A 160 16.11 1.88 -3.29
N ALA A 161 16.48 2.80 -2.41
CA ALA A 161 15.71 4.01 -2.10
C ALA A 161 16.49 5.27 -2.52
N SER A 162 15.82 6.24 -3.15
CA SER A 162 16.41 7.53 -3.53
C SER A 162 15.37 8.66 -3.45
N SER A 163 15.50 9.54 -2.44
CA SER A 163 14.60 10.71 -2.31
C SER A 163 14.81 11.79 -3.38
N LYS A 164 15.85 11.65 -4.22
CA LYS A 164 16.07 12.46 -5.43
C LYS A 164 15.11 12.09 -6.56
N ASN A 165 14.53 10.89 -6.53
CA ASN A 165 13.63 10.40 -7.58
C ASN A 165 12.17 10.81 -7.32
N TYR A 166 11.86 11.42 -6.16
CA TYR A 166 10.52 11.90 -5.85
C TYR A 166 10.08 12.95 -6.89
N PRO A 167 8.86 12.88 -7.44
CA PRO A 167 8.43 13.75 -8.53
C PRO A 167 8.51 15.23 -8.14
N THR A 168 9.04 16.05 -9.05
CA THR A 168 9.07 17.51 -8.90
C THR A 168 7.66 18.10 -8.83
N LYS A 169 7.50 19.31 -8.28
CA LYS A 169 6.19 20.01 -8.26
C LYS A 169 5.55 20.08 -9.67
N MET A 170 6.35 20.26 -10.72
CA MET A 170 5.86 20.27 -12.10
C MET A 170 5.30 18.91 -12.52
N GLN A 171 6.02 17.82 -12.24
CA GLN A 171 5.54 16.45 -12.53
C GLN A 171 4.27 16.12 -11.74
N GLN A 172 4.18 16.53 -10.47
CA GLN A 172 2.97 16.35 -9.65
C GLN A 172 1.77 17.13 -10.22
N VAL A 173 1.99 18.36 -10.72
CA VAL A 173 0.95 19.15 -11.40
C VAL A 173 0.53 18.51 -12.72
N CYS A 174 1.47 18.05 -13.55
CA CYS A 174 1.16 17.33 -14.79
C CYS A 174 0.38 16.03 -14.54
N PHE A 175 0.75 15.27 -13.50
CA PHE A 175 0.03 14.07 -13.07
C PHE A 175 -1.38 14.43 -12.59
N GLY A 176 -1.52 15.46 -11.74
CA GLY A 176 -2.83 15.93 -11.24
C GLY A 176 -3.75 16.44 -12.35
N LEU A 177 -3.22 17.17 -13.33
CA LEU A 177 -3.97 17.57 -14.53
C LEU A 177 -4.41 16.34 -15.35
N SER A 178 -3.54 15.35 -15.52
CA SER A 178 -3.85 14.12 -16.25
C SER A 178 -4.89 13.25 -15.52
N LEU A 179 -4.84 13.22 -14.18
CA LEU A 179 -5.81 12.57 -13.30
C LEU A 179 -7.19 13.22 -13.41
N LEU A 180 -7.25 14.56 -13.52
CA LEU A 180 -8.51 15.30 -13.65
C LEU A 180 -9.12 15.25 -15.06
N LEU A 181 -8.30 15.08 -16.10
CA LEU A 181 -8.72 15.14 -17.51
C LEU A 181 -8.89 13.77 -18.18
N GLY A 182 -8.30 12.71 -17.62
CA GLY A 182 -8.17 11.40 -18.27
C GLY A 182 -9.16 10.34 -17.82
N ASN A 183 -10.22 10.11 -18.60
CA ASN A 183 -10.95 8.85 -18.60
C ASN A 183 -10.36 7.90 -19.67
N VAL A 184 -9.65 6.80 -19.32
CA VAL A 184 -9.56 5.49 -20.08
C VAL A 184 -8.52 4.44 -19.57
N VAL A 185 -9.01 3.19 -19.34
CA VAL A 185 -8.45 1.78 -19.25
C VAL A 185 -6.92 1.49 -19.39
N HIS A 186 -6.17 0.65 -18.62
CA HIS A 186 -6.16 0.21 -17.18
C HIS A 186 -4.74 -0.29 -16.68
N CYS A 187 -4.60 -1.08 -15.58
CA CYS A 187 -3.46 -1.09 -14.61
C CYS A 187 -2.84 -2.45 -14.08
N ALA A 188 -1.56 -2.40 -13.61
CA ALA A 188 -0.90 -2.93 -12.36
C ALA A 188 -0.57 -4.43 -11.99
N GLY A 189 0.48 -4.64 -11.16
CA GLY A 189 0.64 -5.79 -10.18
C GLY A 189 2.07 -6.33 -9.80
N GLN A 190 2.49 -6.33 -8.51
CA GLN A 190 3.74 -6.99 -7.96
C GLN A 190 3.68 -7.27 -6.42
N ASN A 191 4.73 -7.82 -5.77
CA ASN A 191 4.79 -8.30 -4.37
C ASN A 191 6.21 -8.14 -3.74
N ILE A 192 6.39 -7.65 -2.49
CA ILE A 192 7.68 -7.16 -1.88
C ILE A 192 7.80 -7.43 -0.35
N TYR A 193 9.03 -7.49 0.21
CA TYR A 193 9.37 -7.71 1.64
C TYR A 193 9.44 -6.43 2.52
N HIS A 194 9.26 -6.56 3.85
CA HIS A 194 8.70 -5.46 4.67
C HIS A 194 9.61 -4.63 5.62
N ARG A 195 10.77 -5.11 6.11
CA ARG A 195 11.44 -4.49 7.29
C ARG A 195 12.31 -3.28 6.98
N GLU A 196 13.33 -3.46 6.15
CA GLU A 196 14.23 -2.40 5.68
C GLU A 196 13.45 -1.37 4.87
N TYR A 197 12.41 -1.83 4.16
CA TYR A 197 11.43 -1.00 3.48
C TYR A 197 10.71 -0.03 4.42
N ALA A 198 10.24 -0.49 5.59
CA ALA A 198 9.54 0.37 6.55
C ALA A 198 10.42 1.53 7.06
N LEU A 199 11.71 1.29 7.31
CA LEU A 199 12.67 2.34 7.66
C LEU A 199 12.87 3.34 6.52
N ALA A 200 13.07 2.86 5.29
CA ALA A 200 13.26 3.72 4.13
C ALA A 200 12.00 4.55 3.79
N ARG A 201 10.79 4.04 4.09
CA ARG A 201 9.51 4.79 4.01
C ARG A 201 9.41 5.87 5.10
N PHE A 202 9.89 5.57 6.31
CA PHE A 202 9.90 6.51 7.44
C PHE A 202 10.89 7.67 7.21
N GLU A 203 12.11 7.39 6.76
CA GLU A 203 13.12 8.41 6.41
C GLU A 203 12.63 9.35 5.30
N ALA A 204 12.01 8.79 4.25
CA ALA A 204 11.45 9.57 3.15
C ALA A 204 10.26 10.47 3.58
N TYR A 205 9.45 10.03 4.55
CA TYR A 205 8.39 10.86 5.12
C TYR A 205 8.97 12.12 5.79
N PHE A 206 10.02 12.00 6.62
CA PHE A 206 10.62 13.17 7.28
C PHE A 206 11.38 14.10 6.31
N ASP A 207 12.04 13.55 5.27
CA ASP A 207 12.64 14.37 4.20
C ASP A 207 11.56 15.18 3.45
N GLN A 208 10.41 14.56 3.16
CA GLN A 208 9.29 15.22 2.50
C GLN A 208 8.61 16.26 3.41
N LYS A 209 8.42 15.95 4.69
CA LYS A 209 7.90 16.87 5.72
C LYS A 209 8.77 18.14 5.80
N LYS A 210 10.10 17.97 5.88
CA LYS A 210 11.08 19.07 5.84
C LYS A 210 11.01 19.90 4.53
N LYS A 211 10.79 19.27 3.37
CA LYS A 211 10.61 19.98 2.08
C LYS A 211 9.30 20.77 2.00
N LEU A 212 8.27 20.36 2.73
CA LEU A 212 6.97 21.02 2.77
C LEU A 212 6.87 22.13 3.84
N GLY A 213 7.77 22.13 4.82
CA GLY A 213 7.82 23.15 5.88
C GLY A 213 6.75 22.98 6.96
N VAL A 214 6.32 21.74 7.21
CA VAL A 214 5.30 21.32 8.20
C VAL A 214 5.84 20.28 9.17
#